data_AF-A0AAV6XPR0-F1
#
_entry.id   AF-A0AAV6XPR0-F1
#
_cell.length_a   1.000
_cell.length_b   1.000
_cell.length_c   1.000
_cell.angle_alpha   90.00
_cell.angle_beta   90.00
_cell.angle_gamma   90.00
#
_symmetry.space_group_name_H-M   'P 1'
#
loop_
_entity.id
_entity.type
_entity.pdbx_description
1 polymer ?
#
loop_
_entity_poly.entity_id
_entity_poly.type
_entity_poly.pdbx_seq_one_letter_code
_entity_poly.pdbx_strand_id
1 'polypeptide(L)'
;MGTPPPNKVFSINMGPAPAIHLVTSNNSPEFTHLTHALTHSSIIALDAEWKPNRHVSTFPTVSLLQIACRLADSSELHVFLLDLQAIHLPSVYDLLKDVFVSPDVVKLGFRFKQDLVYLSFTFCEHGCGPGFDRVEPFIDITAIYNYLQPKQLGRRIPKQTKSLATICKEVLGISLSKELQCSDWSQRPLTEEQKTYAAADAHCLVEIFNVFHEKVFKEGNSSRNRDKHWPSDFDRGLKQIFEISNGCNMVTRTKFCEASNMIGIRMPESYSSIETTEEVDSVKSYKITKNVDDSLLWIIRKHGDRILLKDSDRKPKTSKKKAKKFSSGSERKTKDTSIEEDWQGPPPWDPFVGGDGCPKFLCDVMVEGLAKHLRCVGIDAAIPYSKKPGTRDLIDQAHKEKRVLLTRDAKLLRHEYLIKNQIYRIRSLLKNEQLLEVIETFQLKISEDQLMSRCTKCNGRFIQKPLTTEEAVEAAKGFQVIPNCLFNKNLEFWQCTDCNQLYWEGTQYHNAVQKFIDVCKLNEQL
;
A
#
# COMPACT_ATOMS: atom_id res chain seq x y z
N MET A 1 -32.19 -5.51 -31.83
CA MET A 1 -31.12 -6.22 -31.09
C MET A 1 -29.81 -5.62 -31.52
N GLY A 2 -29.35 -4.58 -30.83
CA GLY A 2 -28.02 -4.01 -31.01
C GLY A 2 -27.12 -4.56 -29.92
N THR A 3 -26.02 -5.22 -30.30
CA THR A 3 -24.95 -5.58 -29.38
C THR A 3 -24.45 -4.32 -28.66
N PRO A 4 -24.31 -4.32 -27.32
CA PRO A 4 -23.69 -3.20 -26.62
C PRO A 4 -22.22 -3.06 -27.08
N PRO A 5 -21.68 -1.85 -27.16
CA PRO A 5 -20.29 -1.65 -27.54
C PRO A 5 -19.37 -2.27 -26.49
N PRO A 6 -18.18 -2.78 -26.86
CA PRO A 6 -17.21 -3.28 -25.90
C PRO A 6 -16.82 -2.16 -24.93
N ASN A 7 -16.82 -2.48 -23.64
CA ASN A 7 -16.36 -1.61 -22.55
C ASN A 7 -14.97 -1.05 -22.89
N LYS A 8 -14.90 0.21 -23.31
CA LYS A 8 -13.67 0.98 -23.47
C LYS A 8 -13.10 1.34 -22.10
N VAL A 9 -12.53 0.36 -21.40
CA VAL A 9 -11.65 0.58 -20.23
C VAL A 9 -10.30 1.16 -20.67
N PHE A 10 -9.96 1.01 -21.94
CA PHE A 10 -8.77 1.57 -22.57
C PHE A 10 -9.14 2.77 -23.43
N SER A 11 -9.31 3.93 -22.83
CA SER A 11 -9.40 5.18 -23.58
C SER A 11 -8.67 6.28 -22.83
N ILE A 12 -7.51 6.60 -23.41
CA ILE A 12 -6.64 7.78 -23.28
C ILE A 12 -5.26 7.41 -22.68
N ASN A 13 -4.28 7.27 -23.58
CA ASN A 13 -2.83 7.16 -23.39
C ASN A 13 -2.26 5.92 -22.67
N MET A 14 -2.75 4.73 -22.98
CA MET A 14 -1.89 3.55 -22.96
C MET A 14 -1.56 3.21 -24.42
N GLY A 15 -0.39 2.60 -24.66
CA GLY A 15 -0.05 2.03 -25.97
C GLY A 15 -1.07 0.97 -26.43
N PRO A 16 -0.75 0.12 -27.42
CA PRO A 16 -1.62 -1.00 -27.76
C PRO A 16 -1.96 -1.81 -26.49
N ALA A 17 -3.21 -2.28 -26.38
CA ALA A 17 -3.65 -3.09 -25.26
C ALA A 17 -2.73 -4.31 -25.11
N PRO A 18 -2.35 -4.72 -23.89
CA PRO A 18 -1.44 -5.83 -23.72
C PRO A 18 -2.05 -7.14 -24.18
N ALA A 19 -1.22 -8.04 -24.69
CA ALA A 19 -1.61 -9.43 -24.87
C ALA A 19 -1.72 -10.11 -23.49
N ILE A 20 -2.92 -10.55 -23.12
CA ILE A 20 -3.21 -11.20 -21.83
C ILE A 20 -3.18 -12.72 -22.02
N HIS A 21 -2.34 -13.41 -21.25
CA HIS A 21 -2.15 -14.86 -21.29
C HIS A 21 -2.53 -15.48 -19.95
N LEU A 22 -3.55 -16.36 -19.92
CA LEU A 22 -3.91 -17.09 -18.71
C LEU A 22 -3.12 -18.40 -18.65
N VAL A 23 -2.32 -18.57 -17.60
CA VAL A 23 -1.42 -19.73 -17.45
C VAL A 23 -1.97 -20.65 -16.35
N THR A 24 -2.51 -21.80 -16.75
CA THR A 24 -3.17 -22.77 -15.85
C THR A 24 -2.44 -24.10 -15.73
N SER A 25 -1.47 -24.40 -16.59
CA SER A 25 -0.74 -25.67 -16.62
C SER A 25 0.69 -25.47 -17.10
N ASN A 26 1.63 -26.26 -16.58
CA ASN A 26 3.04 -26.23 -16.97
C ASN A 26 3.34 -26.84 -18.34
N ASN A 27 2.35 -27.49 -18.96
CA ASN A 27 2.47 -28.06 -20.31
C ASN A 27 1.78 -27.20 -21.38
N SER A 28 1.29 -26.02 -21.01
CA SER A 28 0.54 -25.16 -21.92
C SER A 28 1.48 -24.29 -22.78
N PRO A 29 1.03 -23.86 -23.99
CA PRO A 29 1.79 -22.91 -24.80
C PRO A 29 1.99 -21.59 -24.06
N GLU A 30 1.05 -21.17 -23.21
CA GLU A 30 1.15 -19.96 -22.39
C GLU A 30 2.26 -20.10 -21.32
N PHE A 31 2.47 -21.28 -20.74
CA PHE A 31 3.58 -21.49 -19.80
C PHE A 31 4.94 -21.51 -20.50
N THR A 32 5.01 -22.07 -21.70
CA THR A 32 6.22 -22.00 -22.54
C THR A 32 6.52 -20.54 -22.89
N HIS A 33 5.48 -19.77 -23.25
CA HIS A 33 5.60 -18.35 -23.53
C HIS A 33 6.02 -17.55 -22.30
N LEU A 34 5.45 -17.83 -21.13
CA LEU A 34 5.87 -17.22 -19.86
C LEU A 34 7.36 -17.47 -19.58
N THR A 35 7.81 -18.72 -19.73
CA THR A 35 9.21 -19.11 -19.48
C THR A 35 10.15 -18.39 -20.45
N HIS A 36 9.78 -18.34 -21.72
CA HIS A 36 10.50 -17.55 -22.72
C HIS A 36 10.53 -16.06 -22.35
N ALA A 37 9.39 -15.49 -21.95
CA ALA A 37 9.29 -14.08 -21.63
C ALA A 37 10.11 -13.68 -20.39
N LEU A 38 10.09 -14.49 -19.34
CA LEU A 38 10.89 -14.25 -18.13
C LEU A 38 12.39 -14.33 -18.39
N THR A 39 12.82 -15.22 -19.30
CA THR A 39 14.24 -15.35 -19.68
C THR A 39 14.69 -14.26 -20.68
N HIS A 40 13.77 -13.68 -21.45
CA HIS A 40 14.07 -12.68 -22.50
C HIS A 40 13.73 -11.23 -22.12
N SER A 41 13.07 -10.99 -21.00
CA SER A 41 12.81 -9.64 -20.48
C SER A 41 13.97 -9.10 -19.63
N SER A 42 14.18 -7.78 -19.65
CA SER A 42 15.08 -7.07 -18.71
C SER A 42 14.32 -6.40 -17.56
N ILE A 43 13.00 -6.25 -17.71
CA ILE A 43 12.10 -5.63 -16.75
C ILE A 43 10.84 -6.49 -16.68
N ILE A 44 10.39 -6.77 -15.46
CA ILE A 44 9.08 -7.37 -15.18
C ILE A 44 8.35 -6.56 -14.12
N ALA A 45 7.03 -6.53 -14.18
CA ALA A 45 6.17 -5.94 -13.17
C ALA A 45 5.30 -7.01 -12.52
N LEU A 46 5.22 -6.94 -11.19
CA LEU A 46 4.59 -7.95 -10.36
C LEU A 46 3.44 -7.35 -9.57
N ASP A 47 2.34 -8.10 -9.55
CA ASP A 47 1.22 -7.89 -8.62
C ASP A 47 0.63 -9.26 -8.24
N ALA A 48 -0.24 -9.32 -7.22
CA ALA A 48 -0.88 -10.56 -6.81
C ALA A 48 -2.30 -10.33 -6.28
N GLU A 49 -3.18 -11.31 -6.51
CA GLU A 49 -4.57 -11.29 -6.05
C GLU A 49 -4.91 -12.53 -5.23
N TRP A 50 -5.68 -12.34 -4.16
CA TRP A 50 -6.11 -13.39 -3.25
C TRP A 50 -7.53 -13.15 -2.75
N LYS A 51 -8.21 -14.23 -2.37
CA LYS A 51 -9.51 -14.11 -1.69
C LYS A 51 -9.34 -13.37 -0.35
N PRO A 52 -10.08 -12.29 -0.10
CA PRO A 52 -10.07 -11.63 1.20
C PRO A 52 -10.59 -12.59 2.28
N ASN A 53 -9.72 -13.03 3.19
CA ASN A 53 -10.11 -13.93 4.28
C ASN A 53 -9.97 -13.22 5.63
N ARG A 54 -11.08 -13.11 6.38
CA ARG A 54 -11.19 -12.27 7.59
C ARG A 54 -11.23 -13.05 8.89
N HIS A 55 -11.34 -14.37 8.83
CA HIS A 55 -11.63 -15.21 9.99
C HIS A 55 -10.61 -16.33 10.23
N VAL A 56 -9.47 -16.32 9.54
CA VAL A 56 -8.47 -17.38 9.66
C VAL A 56 -7.16 -16.84 10.26
N SER A 57 -6.58 -17.61 11.18
CA SER A 57 -5.32 -17.30 11.86
C SER A 57 -4.08 -17.47 10.96
N THR A 58 -4.27 -17.89 9.71
CA THR A 58 -3.23 -18.11 8.70
C THR A 58 -3.22 -16.99 7.67
N PHE A 59 -2.14 -16.89 6.91
CA PHE A 59 -2.11 -15.97 5.78
C PHE A 59 -3.07 -16.43 4.67
N PRO A 60 -3.68 -15.51 3.91
CA PRO A 60 -4.40 -15.89 2.70
C PRO A 60 -3.42 -16.50 1.69
N THR A 61 -3.91 -17.43 0.88
CA THR A 61 -3.19 -17.96 -0.27
C THR A 61 -3.44 -17.08 -1.50
N VAL A 62 -2.39 -16.82 -2.25
CA VAL A 62 -2.44 -16.11 -3.53
C VAL A 62 -3.16 -16.99 -4.54
N SER A 63 -4.22 -16.46 -5.15
CA SER A 63 -5.03 -17.17 -6.13
C SER A 63 -4.58 -16.87 -7.56
N LEU A 64 -4.01 -15.69 -7.80
CA LEU A 64 -3.54 -15.26 -9.12
C LEU A 64 -2.27 -14.40 -8.94
N LEU A 65 -1.22 -14.68 -9.71
CA LEU A 65 -0.01 -13.84 -9.79
C LEU A 65 0.04 -13.19 -11.17
N GLN A 66 0.23 -11.88 -11.22
CA GLN A 66 0.35 -11.14 -12.48
C GLN A 66 1.81 -10.79 -12.77
N ILE A 67 2.23 -11.06 -14.00
CA ILE A 67 3.57 -10.72 -14.48
C ILE A 67 3.43 -9.99 -15.81
N ALA A 68 3.72 -8.69 -15.81
CA ALA A 68 3.78 -7.90 -17.04
C ALA A 68 5.24 -7.71 -17.47
N CYS A 69 5.52 -7.91 -18.75
CA CYS A 69 6.88 -7.79 -19.28
C CYS A 69 6.87 -7.45 -20.78
N ARG A 70 8.01 -6.98 -21.28
CA ARG A 70 8.24 -6.72 -22.70
C ARG A 70 9.38 -7.60 -23.18
N LEU A 71 9.12 -8.35 -24.25
CA LEU A 71 10.14 -9.14 -24.91
C LEU A 71 11.13 -8.21 -25.64
N ALA A 72 12.41 -8.59 -25.69
CA ALA A 72 13.43 -7.76 -26.32
C ALA A 72 13.23 -7.58 -27.85
N ASP A 73 12.55 -8.53 -28.48
CA ASP A 73 12.26 -8.62 -29.91
C ASP A 73 10.84 -8.17 -30.29
N SER A 74 10.00 -7.82 -29.30
CA SER A 74 8.62 -7.36 -29.52
C SER A 74 8.37 -5.99 -28.88
N SER A 75 7.66 -5.11 -29.59
CA SER A 75 7.16 -3.86 -29.03
C SER A 75 5.91 -4.07 -28.16
N GLU A 76 5.28 -5.24 -28.24
CA GLU A 76 4.06 -5.58 -27.51
C GLU A 76 4.35 -5.88 -26.03
N LEU A 77 3.48 -5.40 -25.13
CA LEU A 77 3.53 -5.77 -23.73
C LEU A 77 2.70 -7.04 -23.51
N HIS A 78 3.30 -8.01 -22.83
CA HIS A 78 2.64 -9.26 -22.47
C HIS A 78 2.32 -9.25 -20.98
N VAL A 79 1.10 -9.66 -20.62
CA VAL A 79 0.69 -9.83 -19.23
C VAL A 79 0.27 -11.29 -19.02
N PHE A 80 0.99 -11.98 -18.15
CA PHE A 80 0.71 -13.35 -17.77
C PHE A 80 -0.07 -13.37 -16.46
N LEU A 81 -1.23 -14.03 -16.47
CA LEU A 81 -2.05 -14.29 -15.31
C LEU A 81 -1.83 -15.75 -14.90
N LEU A 82 -0.99 -15.98 -13.89
CA LEU A 82 -0.69 -17.34 -13.42
C LEU A 82 -1.76 -17.76 -12.42
N ASP A 83 -2.56 -18.75 -12.80
CA ASP A 83 -3.58 -19.34 -11.93
C ASP A 83 -2.91 -20.31 -10.95
N LEU A 84 -2.55 -19.79 -9.78
CA LEU A 84 -1.85 -20.56 -8.74
C LEU A 84 -2.71 -21.67 -8.11
N GLN A 85 -4.02 -21.69 -8.36
CA GLN A 85 -4.89 -22.80 -7.95
C GLN A 85 -4.92 -23.95 -8.96
N ALA A 86 -4.59 -23.67 -10.23
CA ALA A 86 -4.64 -24.66 -11.30
C ALA A 86 -3.25 -25.21 -11.68
N ILE A 87 -2.24 -24.34 -11.70
CA ILE A 87 -0.90 -24.69 -12.17
C ILE A 87 -0.11 -25.51 -11.15
N HIS A 88 0.74 -26.41 -11.64
CA HIS A 88 1.68 -27.14 -10.80
C HIS A 88 2.73 -26.20 -10.19
N LEU A 89 2.54 -25.83 -8.91
CA LEU A 89 3.33 -24.83 -8.21
C LEU A 89 4.85 -25.11 -8.20
N PRO A 90 5.35 -26.35 -7.99
CA PRO A 90 6.79 -26.60 -8.05
C PRO A 90 7.44 -26.18 -9.38
N SER A 91 6.74 -26.35 -10.51
CA SER A 91 7.27 -25.95 -11.82
C SER A 91 7.40 -24.44 -11.97
N VAL A 92 6.50 -23.68 -11.34
CA VAL A 92 6.53 -22.20 -11.31
C VAL A 92 7.51 -21.69 -10.27
N TYR A 93 7.66 -22.42 -9.17
CA TYR A 93 8.46 -22.02 -8.02
C TYR A 93 9.92 -21.77 -8.38
N ASP A 94 10.57 -22.72 -9.04
CA ASP A 94 11.97 -22.60 -9.42
C ASP A 94 12.19 -21.44 -10.39
N LEU A 95 11.28 -21.30 -11.37
CA LEU A 95 11.31 -20.21 -12.34
C LEU A 95 11.20 -18.83 -11.66
N LEU A 96 10.25 -18.64 -10.75
CA LEU A 96 10.10 -17.38 -10.02
C LEU A 96 11.25 -17.11 -9.06
N LYS A 97 11.76 -18.15 -8.41
CA LYS A 97 12.87 -18.05 -7.45
C LYS A 97 14.12 -17.50 -8.14
N ASP A 98 14.45 -18.01 -9.33
CA ASP A 98 15.59 -17.54 -10.11
C ASP A 98 15.39 -16.09 -10.59
N VAL A 99 14.19 -15.77 -11.11
CA VAL A 99 13.86 -14.43 -11.60
C VAL A 99 13.89 -13.37 -10.50
N PHE A 100 13.40 -13.70 -9.29
CA PHE A 100 13.34 -12.76 -8.17
C PHE A 100 14.71 -12.29 -7.71
N VAL A 101 15.76 -13.11 -7.83
CA VAL A 101 17.14 -12.74 -7.47
C VAL A 101 18.03 -12.45 -8.67
N SER A 102 17.52 -12.62 -9.89
CA SER A 102 18.30 -12.35 -11.11
C SER A 102 18.70 -10.87 -11.20
N PRO A 103 20.01 -10.56 -11.30
CA PRO A 103 20.49 -9.19 -11.45
C PRO A 103 20.14 -8.58 -12.82
N ASP A 104 19.89 -9.44 -13.82
CA ASP A 104 19.61 -9.04 -15.21
C ASP A 104 18.14 -8.66 -15.44
N VAL A 105 17.28 -8.91 -14.44
CA VAL A 105 15.85 -8.63 -14.50
C VAL A 105 15.48 -7.67 -13.38
N VAL A 106 15.02 -6.47 -13.74
CA VAL A 106 14.48 -5.49 -12.79
C VAL A 106 13.03 -5.84 -12.46
N LYS A 107 12.73 -5.96 -11.17
CA LYS A 107 11.37 -6.23 -10.68
C LYS A 107 10.70 -4.91 -10.28
N LEU A 108 9.59 -4.58 -10.93
CA LEU A 108 8.73 -3.46 -10.57
C LEU A 108 7.58 -3.97 -9.70
N GLY A 109 7.19 -3.17 -8.71
CA GLY A 109 6.02 -3.47 -7.88
C GLY A 109 5.52 -2.24 -7.14
N PHE A 110 4.30 -2.30 -6.63
CA PHE A 110 3.74 -1.25 -5.77
C PHE A 110 3.52 -1.79 -4.37
N ARG A 111 4.41 -1.45 -3.43
CA ARG A 111 4.37 -1.96 -2.04
C ARG A 111 4.33 -3.49 -1.91
N PHE A 112 4.98 -4.16 -2.86
CA PHE A 112 4.96 -5.61 -3.10
C PHE A 112 5.43 -6.51 -1.94
N LYS A 113 5.90 -5.95 -0.81
CA LYS A 113 6.36 -6.77 0.32
C LYS A 113 5.23 -7.65 0.88
N GLN A 114 4.01 -7.14 0.95
CA GLN A 114 2.88 -7.90 1.50
C GLN A 114 2.48 -9.06 0.59
N ASP A 115 2.47 -8.78 -0.72
CA ASP A 115 2.23 -9.72 -1.81
C ASP A 115 3.27 -10.84 -1.76
N LEU A 116 4.55 -10.49 -1.63
CA LEU A 116 5.65 -11.44 -1.49
C LEU A 116 5.51 -12.35 -0.25
N VAL A 117 5.03 -11.81 0.88
CA VAL A 117 4.76 -12.62 2.09
C VAL A 117 3.69 -13.67 1.80
N TYR A 118 2.56 -13.28 1.19
CA TYR A 118 1.47 -14.20 0.87
C TYR A 118 1.86 -15.18 -0.22
N LEU A 119 2.62 -14.74 -1.22
CA LEU A 119 3.16 -15.59 -2.27
C LEU A 119 4.12 -16.63 -1.67
N SER A 120 5.08 -16.21 -0.85
CA SER A 120 5.99 -17.13 -0.17
C SER A 120 5.24 -18.15 0.68
N PHE A 121 4.23 -17.71 1.43
CA PHE A 121 3.38 -18.60 2.22
C PHE A 121 2.65 -19.61 1.34
N THR A 122 2.04 -19.15 0.24
CA THR A 122 1.29 -19.99 -0.71
C THR A 122 2.16 -21.14 -1.22
N PHE A 123 3.37 -20.87 -1.69
CA PHE A 123 4.25 -21.91 -2.20
C PHE A 123 4.74 -22.87 -1.09
N CYS A 124 5.05 -22.35 0.10
CA CYS A 124 5.46 -23.19 1.24
C CYS A 124 4.34 -24.16 1.67
N GLU A 125 3.10 -23.69 1.75
CA GLU A 125 1.95 -24.54 2.11
C GLU A 125 1.70 -25.66 1.08
N HIS A 126 2.15 -25.47 -0.17
CA HIS A 126 2.04 -26.46 -1.24
C HIS A 126 3.33 -27.27 -1.44
N GLY A 127 4.16 -27.39 -0.39
CA GLY A 127 5.32 -28.28 -0.38
C GLY A 127 6.57 -27.76 -1.08
N CYS A 128 6.57 -26.50 -1.54
CA CYS A 128 7.78 -25.88 -2.07
C CYS A 128 8.69 -25.42 -0.91
N GLY A 129 10.01 -25.35 -1.16
CA GLY A 129 10.96 -24.90 -0.15
C GLY A 129 10.87 -23.40 0.17
N PRO A 130 11.57 -22.91 1.21
CA PRO A 130 11.80 -21.48 1.39
C PRO A 130 12.59 -20.92 0.19
N GLY A 131 12.22 -19.75 -0.33
CA GLY A 131 12.90 -19.21 -1.51
C GLY A 131 12.56 -17.79 -1.94
N PHE A 132 11.38 -17.28 -1.61
CA PHE A 132 11.00 -15.90 -1.93
C PHE A 132 11.43 -14.89 -0.86
N ASP A 133 12.58 -15.15 -0.23
CA ASP A 133 13.10 -14.32 0.86
C ASP A 133 13.74 -13.04 0.37
N ARG A 134 14.11 -12.99 -0.91
CA ARG A 134 14.82 -11.87 -1.52
C ARG A 134 14.29 -11.58 -2.91
N VAL A 135 14.02 -10.29 -3.17
CA VAL A 135 13.72 -9.78 -4.51
C VAL A 135 14.65 -8.60 -4.79
N GLU A 136 15.56 -8.76 -5.74
CA GLU A 136 16.53 -7.73 -6.15
C GLU A 136 17.04 -7.95 -7.59
N PRO A 137 17.29 -6.88 -8.37
CA PRO A 137 16.97 -5.49 -8.07
C PRO A 137 15.46 -5.23 -8.16
N PHE A 138 14.92 -4.52 -7.18
CA PHE A 138 13.51 -4.17 -7.09
C PHE A 138 13.31 -2.65 -7.17
N ILE A 139 12.29 -2.16 -7.87
CA ILE A 139 11.93 -0.74 -7.87
C ILE A 139 10.46 -0.60 -7.45
N ASP A 140 10.26 0.08 -6.32
CA ASP A 140 8.91 0.44 -5.86
C ASP A 140 8.40 1.63 -6.67
N ILE A 141 7.21 1.51 -7.27
CA ILE A 141 6.55 2.61 -8.00
C ILE A 141 6.41 3.88 -7.15
N THR A 142 6.31 3.77 -5.83
CA THR A 142 6.32 4.92 -4.92
C THR A 142 7.62 5.73 -5.04
N ALA A 143 8.77 5.07 -5.25
CA ALA A 143 10.05 5.74 -5.41
C ALA A 143 10.12 6.51 -6.73
N ILE A 144 9.61 5.91 -7.82
CA ILE A 144 9.47 6.55 -9.13
C ILE A 144 8.55 7.76 -9.05
N TYR A 145 7.36 7.58 -8.48
CA TYR A 145 6.37 8.65 -8.36
C TYR A 145 6.94 9.87 -7.62
N ASN A 146 7.65 9.64 -6.51
CA ASN A 146 8.31 10.71 -5.75
C ASN A 146 9.38 11.46 -6.56
N TYR A 147 10.07 10.78 -7.49
CA TYR A 147 11.03 11.41 -8.40
C TYR A 147 10.34 12.27 -9.45
N LEU A 148 9.22 11.78 -10.00
CA LEU A 148 8.47 12.49 -11.03
C LEU A 148 7.86 13.81 -10.54
N GLN A 149 7.64 13.95 -9.23
CA GLN A 149 7.07 15.17 -8.64
C GLN A 149 7.96 16.41 -8.86
N PRO A 150 7.37 17.59 -9.12
CA PRO A 150 8.12 18.84 -9.23
C PRO A 150 8.94 19.11 -7.95
N LYS A 151 10.24 19.32 -8.11
CA LYS A 151 11.11 19.76 -7.01
C LYS A 151 10.80 21.22 -6.70
N GLN A 152 9.93 21.50 -5.74
CA GLN A 152 9.80 22.88 -5.23
C GLN A 152 11.05 23.25 -4.44
N LEU A 153 11.76 24.30 -4.87
CA LEU A 153 12.91 24.85 -4.16
C LEU A 153 12.53 25.14 -2.70
N GLY A 154 13.21 24.49 -1.75
CA GLY A 154 13.14 24.86 -0.32
C GLY A 154 11.96 24.34 0.51
N ARG A 155 11.02 23.56 -0.04
CA ARG A 155 9.97 22.90 0.76
C ARG A 155 10.02 21.37 0.61
N ARG A 156 10.33 20.65 1.70
CA ARG A 156 10.11 19.20 1.78
C ARG A 156 8.60 18.94 1.66
N ILE A 157 8.13 18.55 0.48
CA ILE A 157 6.77 18.04 0.32
C ILE A 157 6.66 16.81 1.24
N PRO A 158 5.67 16.74 2.14
CA PRO A 158 5.47 15.56 2.97
C PRO A 158 5.37 14.33 2.08
N LYS A 159 6.06 13.23 2.42
CA LYS A 159 5.93 11.94 1.74
C LYS A 159 4.49 11.44 1.92
N GLN A 160 3.57 11.89 1.08
CA GLN A 160 2.21 11.37 1.03
C GLN A 160 2.23 10.03 0.33
N THR A 161 1.79 9.00 1.04
CA THR A 161 1.62 7.66 0.52
C THR A 161 0.35 7.61 -0.34
N LYS A 162 0.47 7.86 -1.65
CA LYS A 162 -0.65 7.76 -2.60
C LYS A 162 -0.96 6.31 -2.95
N SER A 163 -2.19 6.05 -3.42
CA SER A 163 -2.61 4.74 -3.95
C SER A 163 -2.17 4.56 -5.40
N LEU A 164 -2.04 3.32 -5.88
CA LEU A 164 -1.67 3.03 -7.26
C LEU A 164 -2.60 3.75 -8.26
N ALA A 165 -3.91 3.62 -8.08
CA ALA A 165 -4.91 4.34 -8.91
C ALA A 165 -4.70 5.87 -8.94
N THR A 166 -4.26 6.47 -7.83
CA THR A 166 -3.95 7.90 -7.78
C THR A 166 -2.67 8.22 -8.56
N ILE A 167 -1.65 7.37 -8.43
CA ILE A 167 -0.39 7.51 -9.18
C ILE A 167 -0.67 7.37 -10.68
N CYS A 168 -1.44 6.36 -11.10
CA CYS A 168 -1.83 6.17 -12.49
C CYS A 168 -2.58 7.39 -13.04
N LYS A 169 -3.52 7.96 -12.26
CA LYS A 169 -4.23 9.17 -12.67
C LYS A 169 -3.31 10.37 -12.86
N GLU A 170 -2.32 10.54 -11.99
CA GLU A 170 -1.43 11.70 -12.03
C GLU A 170 -0.28 11.55 -13.02
N VAL A 171 0.23 10.33 -13.23
CA VAL A 171 1.38 10.06 -14.09
C VAL A 171 0.95 9.71 -15.51
N LEU A 172 -0.10 8.89 -15.65
CA LEU A 172 -0.56 8.36 -16.95
C LEU A 172 -1.86 9.05 -17.43
N GLY A 173 -2.56 9.78 -16.57
CA GLY A 173 -3.88 10.34 -16.89
C GLY A 173 -5.03 9.33 -16.86
N ILE A 174 -4.76 8.07 -16.48
CA ILE A 174 -5.74 6.98 -16.49
C ILE A 174 -6.34 6.72 -15.10
N SER A 175 -7.61 6.34 -15.07
CA SER A 175 -8.29 5.94 -13.82
C SER A 175 -8.37 4.42 -13.75
N LEU A 176 -7.57 3.81 -12.86
CA LEU A 176 -7.74 2.39 -12.53
C LEU A 176 -9.02 2.18 -11.70
N SER A 177 -9.81 1.19 -12.11
CA SER A 177 -10.96 0.72 -11.32
C SER A 177 -10.47 0.14 -9.98
N LYS A 178 -11.31 0.21 -8.95
CA LYS A 178 -11.08 -0.46 -7.66
C LYS A 178 -12.16 -1.49 -7.34
N GLU A 179 -13.02 -1.78 -8.31
CA GLU A 179 -14.27 -2.52 -8.10
C GLU A 179 -14.00 -4.00 -7.80
N LEU A 180 -12.94 -4.58 -8.40
CA LEU A 180 -12.62 -6.00 -8.26
C LEU A 180 -11.52 -6.30 -7.23
N GLN A 181 -10.99 -5.26 -6.56
CA GLN A 181 -9.97 -5.40 -5.52
C GLN A 181 -10.38 -6.36 -4.38
N CYS A 182 -11.68 -6.44 -4.09
CA CYS A 182 -12.24 -7.32 -3.06
C CYS A 182 -13.11 -8.44 -3.65
N SER A 183 -12.88 -8.82 -4.91
CA SER A 183 -13.59 -9.93 -5.55
C SER A 183 -13.18 -11.28 -4.96
N ASP A 184 -14.00 -12.31 -5.17
CA ASP A 184 -13.64 -13.68 -4.78
C ASP A 184 -12.67 -14.27 -5.82
N TRP A 185 -11.39 -13.95 -5.68
CA TRP A 185 -10.32 -14.39 -6.59
C TRP A 185 -10.08 -15.91 -6.55
N SER A 186 -10.71 -16.65 -5.63
CA SER A 186 -10.66 -18.11 -5.64
C SER A 186 -11.64 -18.74 -6.64
N GLN A 187 -12.68 -18.01 -7.08
CA GLN A 187 -13.70 -18.55 -7.99
C GLN A 187 -13.12 -18.89 -9.36
N ARG A 188 -13.59 -20.00 -9.94
CA ARG A 188 -13.22 -20.44 -11.28
C ARG A 188 -14.46 -20.79 -12.11
N PRO A 189 -14.48 -20.45 -13.42
CA PRO A 189 -13.45 -19.71 -14.14
C PRO A 189 -13.39 -18.22 -13.71
N LEU A 190 -12.22 -17.58 -13.90
CA LEU A 190 -12.11 -16.12 -13.73
C LEU A 190 -12.95 -15.40 -14.79
N THR A 191 -13.67 -14.35 -14.41
CA THR A 191 -14.42 -13.54 -15.38
C THR A 191 -13.49 -12.69 -16.25
N GLU A 192 -13.95 -12.26 -17.41
CA GLU A 192 -13.16 -11.39 -18.29
C GLU A 192 -12.83 -10.04 -17.63
N GLU A 193 -13.73 -9.53 -16.78
CA GLU A 193 -13.49 -8.32 -15.99
C GLU A 193 -12.39 -8.53 -14.96
N GLN A 194 -12.36 -9.69 -14.27
CA GLN A 194 -11.29 -10.04 -13.34
C GLN A 194 -9.93 -10.15 -14.05
N LYS A 195 -9.90 -10.79 -15.23
CA LYS A 195 -8.66 -10.89 -16.03
C LYS A 195 -8.18 -9.52 -16.47
N THR A 196 -9.08 -8.68 -16.97
CA THR A 196 -8.76 -7.32 -17.42
C THR A 196 -8.27 -6.45 -16.26
N TYR A 197 -8.92 -6.53 -15.11
CA TYR A 197 -8.53 -5.81 -13.89
C TYR A 197 -7.14 -6.23 -13.43
N ALA A 198 -6.92 -7.53 -13.23
CA ALA A 198 -5.63 -8.07 -12.81
C ALA A 198 -4.52 -7.68 -13.78
N ALA A 199 -4.79 -7.77 -15.09
CA ALA A 199 -3.80 -7.40 -16.09
C ALA A 199 -3.45 -5.91 -16.04
N ALA A 200 -4.43 -5.04 -15.79
CA ALA A 200 -4.23 -3.59 -15.70
C ALA A 200 -3.32 -3.19 -14.52
N ASP A 201 -3.45 -3.86 -13.37
CA ASP A 201 -2.67 -3.55 -12.17
C ASP A 201 -1.17 -3.84 -12.35
N ALA A 202 -0.78 -4.91 -13.08
CA ALA A 202 0.62 -5.14 -13.45
C ALA A 202 1.07 -4.29 -14.65
N HIS A 203 0.22 -4.13 -15.68
CA HIS A 203 0.52 -3.36 -16.89
C HIS A 203 0.88 -1.90 -16.56
N CYS A 204 0.11 -1.25 -15.68
CA CYS A 204 0.32 0.15 -15.35
C CYS A 204 1.69 0.42 -14.71
N LEU A 205 2.29 -0.56 -14.03
CA LEU A 205 3.61 -0.42 -13.40
C LEU A 205 4.70 -0.24 -14.46
N VAL A 206 4.61 -0.99 -15.57
CA VAL A 206 5.54 -0.86 -16.70
C VAL A 206 5.37 0.49 -17.38
N GLU A 207 4.13 0.92 -17.60
CA GLU A 207 3.86 2.23 -18.23
C GLU A 207 4.33 3.41 -17.36
N ILE A 208 4.14 3.34 -16.04
CA ILE A 208 4.71 4.34 -15.12
C ILE A 208 6.23 4.35 -15.20
N PHE A 209 6.86 3.17 -15.28
CA PHE A 209 8.30 3.06 -15.44
C PHE A 209 8.77 3.66 -16.77
N ASN A 210 8.05 3.47 -17.87
CA ASN A 210 8.39 4.04 -19.17
C ASN A 210 8.40 5.58 -19.12
N VAL A 211 7.38 6.21 -18.53
CA VAL A 211 7.34 7.67 -18.34
C VAL A 211 8.54 8.17 -17.52
N PHE A 212 8.91 7.41 -16.49
CA PHE A 212 10.08 7.72 -15.67
C PHE A 212 11.39 7.55 -16.41
N HIS A 213 11.56 6.45 -17.13
CA HIS A 213 12.74 6.15 -17.95
C HIS A 213 12.97 7.23 -19.00
N GLU A 214 11.92 7.64 -19.72
CA GLU A 214 12.00 8.74 -20.68
C GLU A 214 12.43 10.06 -20.04
N LYS A 215 11.90 10.38 -18.85
CA LYS A 215 12.25 11.62 -18.14
C LYS A 215 13.72 11.61 -17.74
N VAL A 216 14.20 10.50 -17.17
CA VAL A 216 15.61 10.31 -16.80
C VAL A 216 16.52 10.41 -18.03
N PHE A 217 16.12 9.79 -19.14
CA PHE A 217 16.88 9.84 -20.39
C PHE A 217 16.99 11.27 -20.94
N LYS A 218 15.90 12.05 -20.92
CA LYS A 218 15.90 13.47 -21.33
C LYS A 218 16.76 14.34 -20.42
N GLU A 219 16.72 14.13 -19.11
CA GLU A 219 17.56 14.85 -18.13
C GLU A 219 19.05 14.49 -18.28
N GLY A 220 19.37 13.22 -18.55
CA GLY A 220 20.74 12.74 -18.79
C GLY A 220 21.37 13.27 -20.09
N ASN A 221 20.60 13.38 -21.17
CA ASN A 221 21.08 13.96 -22.43
C ASN A 221 21.23 15.49 -22.35
N SER A 222 20.38 16.16 -21.58
CA SER A 222 20.50 17.61 -21.32
C SER A 222 21.77 17.97 -20.53
N SER A 223 22.28 17.02 -19.73
CA SER A 223 23.52 17.18 -18.96
C SER A 223 24.78 16.71 -19.71
N ARG A 224 24.69 15.74 -20.63
CA ARG A 224 25.80 15.34 -21.53
C ARG A 224 26.20 16.41 -22.55
N ASN A 225 25.31 17.33 -22.91
CA ASN A 225 25.63 18.43 -23.83
C ASN A 225 26.35 19.63 -23.17
N ARG A 226 26.73 19.54 -21.88
CA ARG A 226 27.44 20.65 -21.20
C ARG A 226 28.85 20.38 -20.70
N ASP A 227 29.38 19.16 -20.71
CA ASP A 227 30.78 18.93 -20.31
C ASP A 227 31.49 17.89 -21.19
N LYS A 228 32.24 18.37 -22.19
CA LYS A 228 33.39 17.66 -22.77
C LYS A 228 34.62 17.91 -21.88
N HIS A 229 34.71 17.19 -20.77
CA HIS A 229 35.95 16.66 -20.17
C HIS A 229 35.54 15.95 -18.89
N TRP A 230 35.76 14.63 -18.82
CA TRP A 230 35.67 13.91 -17.57
C TRP A 230 37.02 14.08 -16.86
N PRO A 231 37.13 14.78 -15.72
CA PRO A 231 38.35 14.75 -14.94
C PRO A 231 38.41 13.39 -14.24
N SER A 232 39.40 12.61 -14.61
CA SER A 232 39.94 11.52 -13.82
C SER A 232 40.48 12.08 -12.50
N ASP A 233 39.62 12.20 -11.49
CA ASP A 233 40.02 12.27 -10.06
C ASP A 233 38.77 12.46 -9.20
N PHE A 234 38.17 11.35 -8.75
CA PHE A 234 37.36 11.34 -7.53
C PHE A 234 37.51 9.97 -6.85
N ASP A 235 38.76 9.52 -6.75
CA ASP A 235 39.16 8.39 -5.93
C ASP A 235 40.14 8.91 -4.87
N ARG A 236 39.58 9.55 -3.83
CA ARG A 236 40.18 9.82 -2.50
C ARG A 236 39.30 10.83 -1.76
N GLY A 237 38.57 10.37 -0.75
CA GLY A 237 38.06 11.28 0.27
C GLY A 237 36.67 10.98 0.82
N LEU A 238 36.40 9.75 1.30
CA LEU A 238 35.33 9.52 2.28
C LEU A 238 35.74 8.47 3.33
N LYS A 239 37.01 8.50 3.76
CA LYS A 239 37.40 8.09 5.12
C LYS A 239 37.42 9.36 5.99
N GLN A 240 36.29 9.64 6.63
CA GLN A 240 36.04 10.60 7.73
C GLN A 240 34.79 11.43 7.46
N ILE A 241 33.62 10.88 7.81
CA ILE A 241 32.67 11.56 8.72
C ILE A 241 32.05 10.43 9.57
N PHE A 242 32.52 10.30 10.80
CA PHE A 242 32.00 9.39 11.82
C PHE A 242 30.71 9.94 12.45
N GLU A 243 29.90 9.01 12.96
CA GLU A 243 29.11 9.08 14.20
C GLU A 243 28.17 10.28 14.45
N ILE A 244 26.87 10.04 14.25
CA ILE A 244 25.86 10.36 15.28
C ILE A 244 24.89 9.19 15.37
N SER A 245 24.94 8.45 16.48
CA SER A 245 23.88 7.54 16.90
C SER A 245 22.64 8.34 17.29
N ASN A 246 21.47 8.01 16.76
CA ASN A 246 20.21 8.22 17.47
C ASN A 246 19.21 7.15 17.04
N GLY A 247 18.85 6.30 18.01
CA GLY A 247 17.97 5.16 17.85
C GLY A 247 16.53 5.58 17.59
N CYS A 248 15.95 5.04 16.53
CA CYS A 248 14.51 4.85 16.38
C CYS A 248 14.29 3.70 15.40
N ASN A 249 13.44 2.74 15.76
CA ASN A 249 13.18 1.52 14.99
C ASN A 249 12.64 1.84 13.59
N MET A 250 13.54 1.92 12.61
CA MET A 250 13.24 2.03 11.20
C MET A 250 13.31 0.64 10.55
N VAL A 251 12.34 0.35 9.69
CA VAL A 251 12.51 -0.66 8.64
C VAL A 251 13.84 -0.37 7.94
N THR A 252 14.78 -1.29 8.03
CA THR A 252 16.12 -1.17 7.46
C THR A 252 16.03 -1.20 5.93
N ARG A 253 15.80 -0.04 5.31
CA ARG A 253 16.06 0.20 3.88
C ARG A 253 17.55 0.45 3.71
N THR A 254 18.27 -0.55 3.20
CA THR A 254 19.67 -0.39 2.83
C THR A 254 19.72 0.09 1.37
N LYS A 255 20.14 1.33 1.14
CA LYS A 255 20.43 1.81 -0.21
C LYS A 255 21.71 1.14 -0.72
N PHE A 256 21.73 0.79 -2.01
CA PHE A 256 22.90 0.25 -2.71
C PHE A 256 24.10 1.22 -2.60
N CYS A 257 25.32 0.69 -2.38
CA CYS A 257 26.55 1.47 -2.48
C CYS A 257 27.65 0.84 -3.36
N GLU A 258 27.60 -0.42 -3.77
CA GLU A 258 28.67 -0.98 -4.62
C GLU A 258 28.12 -1.92 -5.71
N ALA A 259 28.17 -1.47 -6.96
CA ALA A 259 27.81 -2.25 -8.16
C ALA A 259 28.99 -3.07 -8.71
N SER A 260 30.15 -3.02 -8.08
CA SER A 260 31.36 -3.78 -8.46
C SER A 260 31.17 -5.30 -8.36
N ASN A 261 30.26 -5.77 -7.49
CA ASN A 261 29.98 -7.19 -7.32
C ASN A 261 28.97 -7.76 -8.34
N MET A 262 28.51 -6.98 -9.33
CA MET A 262 27.50 -7.42 -10.30
C MET A 262 28.05 -7.66 -11.71
N ILE A 263 29.32 -7.34 -11.99
CA ILE A 263 29.91 -7.58 -13.32
C ILE A 263 31.25 -8.27 -13.13
N GLY A 264 31.29 -9.57 -13.38
CA GLY A 264 32.54 -10.29 -13.63
C GLY A 264 33.10 -9.83 -14.98
N ILE A 265 33.74 -8.66 -15.00
CA ILE A 265 34.53 -8.20 -16.14
C ILE A 265 35.81 -9.05 -16.15
N ARG A 266 35.78 -10.20 -16.83
CA ARG A 266 37.01 -10.85 -17.27
C ARG A 266 37.41 -10.16 -18.57
N MET A 267 38.38 -9.26 -18.47
CA MET A 267 39.05 -8.67 -19.64
C MET A 267 39.68 -9.80 -20.47
N PRO A 268 39.55 -9.80 -21.80
CA PRO A 268 40.23 -10.79 -22.63
C PRO A 268 41.72 -10.43 -22.69
N GLU A 269 42.56 -11.22 -22.04
CA GLU A 269 43.98 -11.24 -22.33
C GLU A 269 44.17 -11.86 -23.71
N SER A 270 44.70 -11.04 -24.61
CA SER A 270 45.24 -11.43 -25.90
C SER A 270 46.39 -12.41 -25.72
N TYR A 271 46.28 -13.63 -26.24
CA TYR A 271 47.43 -14.40 -26.74
C TYR A 271 47.00 -15.37 -27.84
N SER A 272 47.89 -15.48 -28.83
CA SER A 272 47.81 -16.26 -30.05
C SER A 272 48.10 -17.77 -29.85
N SER A 273 47.78 -18.53 -30.90
CA SER A 273 48.37 -19.83 -31.37
C SER A 273 47.59 -21.13 -31.11
N ILE A 274 46.93 -21.60 -32.17
CA ILE A 274 46.85 -22.95 -32.79
C ILE A 274 47.20 -24.19 -31.91
N GLU A 275 46.27 -25.16 -31.77
CA GLU A 275 46.34 -26.53 -32.33
C GLU A 275 45.11 -27.41 -31.95
N THR A 276 44.79 -28.31 -32.88
CA THR A 276 43.65 -29.23 -33.03
C THR A 276 43.63 -30.41 -32.05
N THR A 277 42.43 -30.90 -31.66
CA THR A 277 41.90 -32.28 -31.89
C THR A 277 40.54 -32.51 -31.18
N GLU A 278 39.86 -33.57 -31.59
CA GLU A 278 38.41 -33.87 -31.60
C GLU A 278 37.72 -34.28 -30.27
N GLU A 279 36.40 -34.09 -30.29
CA GLU A 279 35.25 -34.78 -29.63
C GLU A 279 35.18 -35.00 -28.10
N VAL A 280 34.07 -34.54 -27.49
CA VAL A 280 32.88 -35.36 -27.10
C VAL A 280 31.85 -34.44 -26.42
N ASP A 281 30.58 -34.65 -26.76
CA ASP A 281 29.38 -33.89 -26.36
C ASP A 281 29.24 -33.59 -24.86
N SER A 282 29.01 -32.31 -24.55
CA SER A 282 28.46 -31.86 -23.28
C SER A 282 27.76 -30.50 -23.43
N VAL A 283 26.45 -30.53 -23.19
CA VAL A 283 25.48 -29.44 -22.99
C VAL A 283 26.12 -28.06 -22.77
N LYS A 284 26.12 -27.20 -23.80
CA LYS A 284 26.50 -25.79 -23.67
C LYS A 284 25.27 -24.91 -23.52
N SER A 285 25.10 -24.40 -22.30
CA SER A 285 24.30 -23.25 -21.93
C SER A 285 24.56 -22.08 -22.89
N TYR A 286 23.55 -21.71 -23.68
CA TYR A 286 23.55 -20.47 -24.45
C TYR A 286 23.34 -19.29 -23.48
N LYS A 287 24.42 -18.82 -22.85
CA LYS A 287 24.44 -17.51 -22.21
C LYS A 287 24.57 -16.45 -23.29
N ILE A 288 23.44 -15.99 -23.81
CA ILE A 288 23.37 -14.70 -24.50
C ILE A 288 23.54 -13.63 -23.42
N THR A 289 24.71 -13.02 -23.36
CA THR A 289 25.01 -11.87 -22.49
C THR A 289 24.15 -10.69 -22.93
N LYS A 290 23.06 -10.42 -22.20
CA LYS A 290 22.23 -9.23 -22.41
C LYS A 290 23.01 -7.99 -21.98
N ASN A 291 23.15 -7.05 -22.90
CA ASN A 291 23.70 -5.74 -22.58
C ASN A 291 22.57 -4.90 -21.95
N VAL A 292 22.53 -4.82 -20.61
CA VAL A 292 21.62 -3.93 -19.89
C VAL A 292 21.97 -2.50 -20.30
N ASP A 293 21.00 -1.74 -20.83
CA ASP A 293 21.21 -0.33 -21.22
C ASP A 293 21.83 0.47 -20.05
N ASP A 294 22.86 1.26 -20.33
CA ASP A 294 23.53 2.15 -19.38
C ASP A 294 22.52 3.02 -18.60
N SER A 295 21.43 3.42 -19.26
CA SER A 295 20.35 4.18 -18.63
C SER A 295 19.64 3.37 -17.54
N LEU A 296 19.40 2.08 -17.77
CA LEU A 296 18.76 1.17 -16.82
C LEU A 296 19.70 0.85 -15.66
N LEU A 297 20.99 0.66 -15.92
CA LEU A 297 22.01 0.51 -14.87
C LEU A 297 22.06 1.73 -13.95
N TRP A 298 21.99 2.94 -14.51
CA TRP A 298 21.92 4.17 -13.72
C TRP A 298 20.67 4.22 -12.85
N ILE A 299 19.51 3.86 -13.42
CA ILE A 299 18.23 3.81 -12.70
C ILE A 299 18.34 2.84 -11.53
N ILE A 300 18.85 1.63 -11.74
CA ILE A 300 19.05 0.63 -10.68
C ILE A 300 19.96 1.19 -9.58
N ARG A 301 21.07 1.84 -9.93
CA ARG A 301 21.99 2.44 -8.94
C ARG A 301 21.34 3.52 -8.07
N LYS A 302 20.39 4.28 -8.62
CA LYS A 302 19.76 5.43 -7.92
C LYS A 302 18.45 5.07 -7.22
N HIS A 303 17.67 4.17 -7.80
CA HIS A 303 16.29 3.87 -7.43
C HIS A 303 16.05 2.40 -7.08
N GLY A 304 17.01 1.51 -7.36
CA GLY A 304 16.97 0.11 -6.97
C GLY A 304 16.96 -0.03 -5.45
N ASP A 305 16.12 -0.95 -4.99
CA ASP A 305 15.98 -1.42 -3.62
C ASP A 305 16.02 -2.96 -3.65
N ARG A 306 15.97 -3.55 -2.46
CA ARG A 306 15.79 -5.00 -2.28
C ARG A 306 14.67 -5.26 -1.30
N ILE A 307 13.83 -6.23 -1.59
CA ILE A 307 12.86 -6.75 -0.61
C ILE A 307 13.52 -7.93 0.10
N LEU A 308 13.49 -7.91 1.44
CA LEU A 308 13.94 -9.01 2.28
C LEU A 308 12.80 -9.43 3.21
N LEU A 309 12.41 -10.70 3.15
CA LEU A 309 11.52 -11.31 4.14
C LEU A 309 12.35 -11.81 5.32
N LYS A 310 11.93 -11.43 6.53
CA LYS A 310 12.53 -11.89 7.79
C LYS A 310 11.65 -13.00 8.38
N ASP A 311 12.20 -13.78 9.32
CA ASP A 311 11.40 -14.79 10.04
C ASP A 311 10.18 -14.19 10.76
N SER A 312 10.23 -12.92 11.14
CA SER A 312 9.09 -12.19 11.70
C SER A 312 7.95 -11.97 10.70
N ASP A 313 8.26 -11.91 9.40
CA ASP A 313 7.27 -11.73 8.33
C ASP A 313 6.57 -13.06 7.98
N ARG A 314 7.19 -14.20 8.30
CA ARG A 314 6.68 -15.56 8.03
C ARG A 314 5.62 -16.04 9.03
N LYS A 315 5.32 -15.23 10.05
CA LYS A 315 4.29 -15.55 11.04
C LYS A 315 3.10 -14.62 10.84
N PRO A 316 1.87 -15.14 10.71
CA PRO A 316 0.67 -14.32 10.81
C PRO A 316 0.79 -13.49 12.09
N LYS A 317 0.49 -12.20 11.99
CA LYS A 317 0.39 -11.36 13.18
C LYS A 317 -0.79 -11.84 13.99
N THR A 318 -0.59 -12.89 14.79
CA THR A 318 -1.47 -13.20 15.90
C THR A 318 -1.52 -11.94 16.73
N SER A 319 -2.73 -11.45 17.02
CA SER A 319 -3.01 -10.47 18.06
C SER A 319 -2.59 -11.05 19.42
N LYS A 320 -1.30 -11.31 19.61
CA LYS A 320 -0.74 -11.69 20.89
C LYS A 320 -0.68 -10.43 21.73
N LYS A 321 -1.71 -10.29 22.58
CA LYS A 321 -1.67 -9.65 23.90
C LYS A 321 -0.21 -9.70 24.42
N LYS A 322 0.44 -8.54 24.51
CA LYS A 322 1.66 -8.41 25.32
C LYS A 322 1.21 -8.61 26.78
N ALA A 323 1.28 -9.83 27.27
CA ALA A 323 1.14 -10.11 28.69
C ALA A 323 2.30 -9.40 29.40
N LYS A 324 1.96 -8.41 30.24
CA LYS A 324 2.92 -7.75 31.14
C LYS A 324 3.44 -8.82 32.10
N LYS A 325 4.74 -9.16 31.98
CA LYS A 325 5.50 -9.78 33.06
C LYS A 325 5.63 -8.71 34.16
N PHE A 326 4.90 -8.86 35.25
CA PHE A 326 5.24 -8.18 36.50
C PHE A 326 6.54 -8.80 37.02
N SER A 327 7.62 -8.02 37.01
CA SER A 327 8.81 -8.29 37.81
C SER A 327 8.78 -7.38 39.01
N SER A 328 8.74 -7.99 40.18
CA SER A 328 8.81 -7.39 41.50
C SER A 328 10.14 -6.67 41.74
N GLY A 329 10.06 -5.53 42.43
CA GLY A 329 11.05 -5.03 43.37
C GLY A 329 12.39 -4.50 42.82
N SER A 330 12.51 -3.17 42.75
CA SER A 330 13.65 -2.47 43.35
C SER A 330 13.30 -0.99 43.52
N GLU A 331 13.18 -0.56 44.77
CA GLU A 331 13.11 0.84 45.16
C GLU A 331 14.36 1.58 44.66
N ARG A 332 14.16 2.71 43.96
CA ARG A 332 15.10 3.84 43.94
C ARG A 332 14.32 5.15 43.91
N LYS A 333 14.32 5.85 45.04
CA LYS A 333 13.90 7.24 45.15
C LYS A 333 14.87 8.14 44.37
N THR A 334 14.36 8.88 43.39
CA THR A 334 14.92 10.16 42.94
C THR A 334 13.82 11.04 42.34
N LYS A 335 13.41 12.04 43.13
CA LYS A 335 12.91 13.39 42.79
C LYS A 335 12.24 13.65 41.42
N ASP A 336 10.90 13.65 41.46
CA ASP A 336 10.02 14.80 41.18
C ASP A 336 10.12 15.53 39.81
N THR A 337 9.25 15.15 38.87
CA THR A 337 8.32 16.02 38.08
C THR A 337 7.72 15.21 36.92
N SER A 338 6.66 14.46 37.19
CA SER A 338 5.78 13.91 36.15
C SER A 338 4.34 14.10 36.60
N ILE A 339 3.73 15.19 36.15
CA ILE A 339 2.28 15.36 36.21
C ILE A 339 1.67 14.19 35.44
N GLU A 340 0.99 13.29 36.14
CA GLU A 340 0.08 12.34 35.51
C GLU A 340 -1.11 13.14 34.97
N GLU A 341 -0.99 13.58 33.70
CA GLU A 341 -2.04 14.29 32.93
C GLU A 341 -3.16 13.32 32.51
N ASP A 342 -3.77 12.61 33.46
CA ASP A 342 -5.02 11.89 33.20
C ASP A 342 -6.20 12.89 33.21
N TRP A 343 -7.24 12.60 32.43
CA TRP A 343 -8.41 13.48 32.28
C TRP A 343 -9.05 13.78 33.65
N GLN A 344 -9.19 15.07 33.98
CA GLN A 344 -9.75 15.49 35.26
C GLN A 344 -11.09 16.21 35.06
N GLY A 345 -12.11 15.75 35.79
CA GLY A 345 -13.43 16.38 35.87
C GLY A 345 -14.46 15.91 34.81
N PRO A 346 -15.72 16.35 34.96
CA PRO A 346 -16.81 15.91 34.09
C PRO A 346 -16.68 16.54 32.69
N PRO A 347 -16.83 15.76 31.60
CA PRO A 347 -16.89 16.31 30.26
C PRO A 347 -18.18 17.13 30.02
N PRO A 348 -18.24 17.96 28.96
CA PRO A 348 -19.39 18.86 28.71
C PRO A 348 -20.73 18.16 28.49
N TRP A 349 -20.71 16.88 28.11
CA TRP A 349 -21.91 16.08 27.92
C TRP A 349 -22.34 15.35 29.19
N ASP A 350 -21.60 15.44 30.29
CA ASP A 350 -21.96 14.77 31.54
C ASP A 350 -23.28 15.35 32.10
N PRO A 351 -24.30 14.51 32.37
CA PRO A 351 -25.57 14.95 32.94
C PRO A 351 -25.44 15.72 34.26
N PHE A 352 -24.43 15.43 35.09
CA PHE A 352 -24.19 16.10 36.37
C PHE A 352 -23.80 17.58 36.22
N VAL A 353 -23.31 17.98 35.04
CA VAL A 353 -23.03 19.38 34.70
C VAL A 353 -24.04 19.96 33.69
N GLY A 354 -25.19 19.31 33.51
CA GLY A 354 -26.25 19.75 32.60
C GLY A 354 -26.01 19.41 31.12
N GLY A 355 -25.15 18.43 30.85
CA GLY A 355 -24.93 17.86 29.52
C GLY A 355 -26.05 16.91 29.07
N ASP A 356 -26.03 16.54 27.79
CA ASP A 356 -27.05 15.70 27.14
C ASP A 356 -26.75 14.19 27.17
N GLY A 357 -25.71 13.78 27.92
CA GLY A 357 -25.26 12.38 28.01
C GLY A 357 -24.61 11.85 26.74
N CYS A 358 -24.47 12.65 25.68
CA CYS A 358 -23.98 12.20 24.38
C CYS A 358 -22.52 12.64 24.15
N PRO A 359 -21.55 11.72 24.09
CA PRO A 359 -20.15 12.07 23.87
C PRO A 359 -19.91 12.79 22.55
N LYS A 360 -19.24 13.95 22.59
CA LYS A 360 -18.93 14.77 21.40
C LYS A 360 -17.49 15.25 21.42
N PHE A 361 -16.76 14.97 20.35
CA PHE A 361 -15.35 15.32 20.24
C PHE A 361 -15.10 16.30 19.08
N LEU A 362 -14.11 17.17 19.25
CA LEU A 362 -13.50 17.95 18.16
C LEU A 362 -12.07 17.44 17.98
N CYS A 363 -11.78 16.78 16.87
CA CYS A 363 -10.46 16.26 16.59
C CYS A 363 -9.66 17.28 15.78
N ASP A 364 -8.48 17.70 16.26
CA ASP A 364 -7.62 18.60 15.51
C ASP A 364 -7.06 17.96 14.22
N VAL A 365 -6.28 18.74 13.45
CA VAL A 365 -5.68 18.31 12.18
C VAL A 365 -4.72 17.11 12.36
N MET A 366 -4.10 16.95 13.53
CA MET A 366 -3.16 15.84 13.80
C MET A 366 -3.87 14.54 14.16
N VAL A 367 -5.11 14.60 14.63
CA VAL A 367 -5.95 13.44 14.95
C VAL A 367 -7.21 13.36 14.09
N GLU A 368 -7.22 13.97 12.90
CA GLU A 368 -8.35 13.86 11.96
C GLU A 368 -8.68 12.40 11.59
N GLY A 369 -7.65 11.53 11.58
CA GLY A 369 -7.84 10.09 11.39
C GLY A 369 -8.60 9.41 12.53
N LEU A 370 -8.48 9.90 13.76
CA LEU A 370 -9.22 9.44 14.92
C LEU A 370 -10.69 9.84 14.82
N ALA A 371 -10.99 11.04 14.30
CA ALA A 371 -12.37 11.48 14.07
C ALA A 371 -13.16 10.46 13.23
N LYS A 372 -12.53 9.91 12.18
CA LYS A 372 -13.14 8.89 11.33
C LYS A 372 -13.43 7.59 12.10
N HIS A 373 -12.50 7.16 12.94
CA HIS A 373 -12.68 5.96 13.78
C HIS A 373 -13.78 6.16 14.83
N LEU A 374 -13.85 7.33 15.46
CA LEU A 374 -14.93 7.67 16.41
C LEU A 374 -16.30 7.63 15.71
N ARG A 375 -16.44 8.22 14.52
CA ARG A 375 -17.67 8.15 13.72
C ARG A 375 -18.05 6.72 13.35
N CYS A 376 -17.07 5.89 13.00
CA CYS A 376 -17.29 4.48 12.70
C CYS A 376 -17.86 3.71 13.91
N VAL A 377 -17.53 4.10 15.14
CA VAL A 377 -18.11 3.49 16.35
C VAL A 377 -19.33 4.25 16.87
N GLY A 378 -19.95 5.11 16.04
CA GLY A 378 -21.18 5.84 16.37
C GLY A 378 -20.99 7.12 17.18
N ILE A 379 -19.76 7.46 17.54
CA ILE A 379 -19.44 8.63 18.37
C ILE A 379 -19.40 9.91 17.52
N ASP A 380 -19.98 10.97 18.06
CA ASP A 380 -20.01 12.28 17.42
C ASP A 380 -18.62 12.92 17.44
N ALA A 381 -17.96 13.00 16.27
CA ALA A 381 -16.63 13.58 16.15
C ALA A 381 -16.55 14.59 15.01
N ALA A 382 -16.41 15.87 15.33
CA ALA A 382 -16.17 16.95 14.38
C ALA A 382 -14.67 17.11 14.08
N ILE A 383 -14.40 17.82 13.00
CA ILE A 383 -13.07 18.32 12.62
C ILE A 383 -13.16 19.85 12.46
N PRO A 384 -12.04 20.59 12.43
CA PRO A 384 -12.07 22.04 12.36
C PRO A 384 -12.65 22.52 11.03
N TYR A 385 -13.38 23.64 11.05
CA TYR A 385 -13.97 24.23 9.84
C TYR A 385 -12.91 24.64 8.80
N SER A 386 -11.75 25.12 9.27
CA SER A 386 -10.62 25.52 8.44
C SER A 386 -9.57 24.41 8.36
N LYS A 387 -8.90 24.31 7.20
CA LYS A 387 -7.73 23.42 7.03
C LYS A 387 -6.49 23.87 7.83
N LYS A 388 -6.48 25.12 8.30
CA LYS A 388 -5.41 25.71 9.12
C LYS A 388 -6.06 26.52 10.25
N PRO A 389 -6.71 25.85 11.21
CA PRO A 389 -7.38 26.54 12.30
C PRO A 389 -6.33 27.15 13.23
N GLY A 390 -6.58 28.37 13.69
CA GLY A 390 -5.84 28.94 14.82
C GLY A 390 -6.21 28.23 16.12
N THR A 391 -5.39 28.40 17.15
CA THR A 391 -5.67 27.87 18.49
C THR A 391 -7.00 28.38 19.05
N ARG A 392 -7.30 29.67 18.86
CA ARG A 392 -8.58 30.26 19.28
C ARG A 392 -9.77 29.66 18.53
N ASP A 393 -9.65 29.47 17.22
CA ASP A 393 -10.73 28.86 16.42
C ASP A 393 -11.11 27.46 16.92
N LEU A 394 -10.12 26.63 17.29
CA LEU A 394 -10.35 25.30 17.86
C LEU A 394 -11.06 25.36 19.21
N ILE A 395 -10.60 26.27 20.07
CA ILE A 395 -11.15 26.51 21.41
C ILE A 395 -12.60 27.00 21.31
N ASP A 396 -12.84 28.01 20.48
CA ASP A 396 -14.16 28.62 20.30
C ASP A 396 -15.14 27.62 19.69
N GLN A 397 -14.69 26.80 18.74
CA GLN A 397 -15.49 25.73 18.16
C GLN A 397 -15.83 24.66 19.20
N ALA A 398 -14.83 24.18 19.96
CA ALA A 398 -15.04 23.17 21.00
C ALA A 398 -16.04 23.69 22.06
N HIS A 399 -15.86 24.92 22.52
CA HIS A 399 -16.72 25.53 23.51
C HIS A 399 -18.16 25.73 23.00
N LYS A 400 -18.32 26.33 21.81
CA LYS A 400 -19.63 26.60 21.20
C LYS A 400 -20.43 25.33 20.94
N GLU A 401 -19.75 24.26 20.50
CA GLU A 401 -20.39 22.98 20.18
C GLU A 401 -20.44 22.01 21.37
N LYS A 402 -19.94 22.44 22.55
CA LYS A 402 -19.83 21.62 23.77
C LYS A 402 -19.10 20.29 23.52
N ARG A 403 -17.94 20.37 22.87
CA ARG A 403 -17.09 19.23 22.49
C ARG A 403 -15.82 19.19 23.32
N VAL A 404 -15.31 17.99 23.57
CA VAL A 404 -13.93 17.82 24.05
C VAL A 404 -12.98 17.87 22.86
N LEU A 405 -12.02 18.78 22.89
CA LEU A 405 -10.94 18.93 21.92
C LEU A 405 -9.89 17.84 22.13
N LEU A 406 -9.76 16.94 21.16
CA LEU A 406 -8.71 15.93 21.10
C LEU A 406 -7.56 16.47 20.24
N THR A 407 -6.36 16.46 20.81
CA THR A 407 -5.16 16.97 20.13
C THR A 407 -3.92 16.16 20.48
N ARG A 408 -2.89 16.24 19.64
CA ARG A 408 -1.53 15.81 19.99
C ARG A 408 -0.57 16.99 20.19
N ASP A 409 -1.05 18.22 20.02
CA ASP A 409 -0.23 19.43 20.17
C ASP A 409 -0.13 19.79 21.66
N ALA A 410 1.04 19.54 22.25
CA ALA A 410 1.30 19.96 23.62
C ALA A 410 1.21 21.49 23.79
N LYS A 411 1.29 22.29 22.72
CA LYS A 411 1.10 23.74 22.80
C LYS A 411 -0.35 24.13 23.04
N LEU A 412 -1.32 23.37 22.52
CA LEU A 412 -2.75 23.63 22.72
C LEU A 412 -3.15 23.43 24.19
N LEU A 413 -2.49 22.50 24.89
CA LEU A 413 -2.71 22.28 26.33
C LEU A 413 -2.42 23.52 27.20
N ARG A 414 -1.56 24.43 26.74
CA ARG A 414 -1.29 25.69 27.47
C ARG A 414 -2.54 26.55 27.65
N HIS A 415 -3.59 26.29 26.87
CA HIS A 415 -4.85 27.00 26.89
C HIS A 415 -5.96 26.24 27.62
N GLU A 416 -5.64 25.16 28.34
CA GLU A 416 -6.62 24.41 29.13
C GLU A 416 -7.42 25.29 30.10
N TYR A 417 -6.77 26.32 30.67
CA TYR A 417 -7.43 27.31 31.53
C TYR A 417 -8.60 28.06 30.84
N LEU A 418 -8.62 28.14 29.51
CA LEU A 418 -9.69 28.77 28.73
C LEU A 418 -10.88 27.83 28.50
N ILE A 419 -10.64 26.52 28.48
CA ILE A 419 -11.64 25.50 28.09
C ILE A 419 -11.75 24.38 29.13
N LYS A 420 -11.72 24.75 30.41
CA LYS A 420 -11.82 23.88 31.61
C LYS A 420 -12.46 22.51 31.30
N ASN A 421 -11.68 21.43 31.41
CA ASN A 421 -12.12 20.05 31.20
C ASN A 421 -12.77 19.82 29.83
N GLN A 422 -12.23 20.44 28.77
CA GLN A 422 -12.64 20.23 27.37
C GLN A 422 -11.45 20.06 26.43
N ILE A 423 -10.25 19.77 26.94
CA ILE A 423 -9.09 19.43 26.10
C ILE A 423 -8.42 18.18 26.61
N TYR A 424 -8.12 17.26 25.70
CA TYR A 424 -7.40 16.04 26.02
C TYR A 424 -6.28 15.80 25.02
N ARG A 425 -5.10 15.47 25.55
CA ARG A 425 -3.94 15.12 24.74
C ARG A 425 -3.88 13.63 24.49
N ILE A 426 -4.02 13.26 23.23
CA ILE A 426 -3.84 11.90 22.76
C ILE A 426 -2.35 11.52 22.85
N ARG A 427 -2.06 10.41 23.53
CA ARG A 427 -0.70 9.91 23.73
C ARG A 427 -0.29 8.98 22.60
N SER A 428 -1.18 8.11 22.15
CA SER A 428 -0.85 7.12 21.13
C SER A 428 -0.59 7.73 19.73
N LEU A 429 0.32 7.08 19.00
CA LEU A 429 0.62 7.35 17.58
C LEU A 429 -0.25 6.54 16.61
N LEU A 430 -0.83 5.43 17.07
CA LEU A 430 -1.52 4.46 16.21
C LEU A 430 -3.04 4.65 16.31
N LYS A 431 -3.72 4.81 15.18
CA LYS A 431 -5.15 5.20 15.14
C LYS A 431 -6.10 4.29 15.94
N ASN A 432 -5.85 2.98 15.98
CA ASN A 432 -6.67 2.05 16.76
C ASN A 432 -6.41 2.21 18.26
N GLU A 433 -5.16 2.41 18.65
CA GLU A 433 -4.79 2.68 20.03
C GLU A 433 -5.29 4.05 20.50
N GLN A 434 -5.30 5.05 19.62
CA GLN A 434 -5.92 6.36 19.90
C GLN A 434 -7.42 6.23 20.18
N LEU A 435 -8.13 5.39 19.43
CA LEU A 435 -9.54 5.11 19.66
C LEU A 435 -9.74 4.44 21.02
N LEU A 436 -8.96 3.39 21.32
CA LEU A 436 -9.02 2.69 22.60
C LEU A 436 -8.68 3.60 23.77
N GLU A 437 -7.69 4.47 23.62
CA GLU A 437 -7.32 5.48 24.61
C GLU A 437 -8.49 6.41 24.92
N VAL A 438 -9.23 6.88 23.92
CA VAL A 438 -10.43 7.72 24.13
C VAL A 438 -11.57 6.93 24.78
N ILE A 439 -11.82 5.69 24.33
CA ILE A 439 -12.85 4.83 24.91
C ILE A 439 -12.58 4.59 26.39
N GLU A 440 -11.34 4.26 26.75
CA GLU A 440 -10.93 4.01 28.14
C GLU A 440 -10.93 5.29 28.98
N THR A 441 -10.39 6.39 28.46
CA THR A 441 -10.30 7.67 29.20
C THR A 441 -11.69 8.23 29.53
N PHE A 442 -12.61 8.20 28.57
CA PHE A 442 -13.95 8.77 28.73
C PHE A 442 -15.01 7.72 29.09
N GLN A 443 -14.61 6.48 29.36
CA GLN A 443 -15.48 5.35 29.72
C GLN A 443 -16.66 5.19 28.73
N LEU A 444 -16.37 5.29 27.44
CA LEU A 444 -17.38 5.25 26.39
C LEU A 444 -17.94 3.83 26.25
N LYS A 445 -19.27 3.71 26.24
CA LYS A 445 -19.95 2.47 25.90
C LYS A 445 -20.14 2.41 24.38
N ILE A 446 -19.47 1.45 23.75
CA ILE A 446 -19.64 1.17 22.33
C ILE A 446 -20.56 -0.03 22.20
N SER A 447 -21.56 0.09 21.34
CA SER A 447 -22.49 -0.99 21.04
C SER A 447 -22.49 -1.29 19.54
N GLU A 448 -22.82 -2.52 19.20
CA GLU A 448 -22.79 -3.00 17.81
C GLU A 448 -23.81 -2.26 16.93
N ASP A 449 -24.99 -1.95 17.47
CA ASP A 449 -26.06 -1.20 16.79
C ASP A 449 -25.69 0.24 16.44
N GLN A 450 -24.69 0.80 17.12
CA GLN A 450 -24.18 2.15 16.84
C GLN A 450 -23.02 2.14 15.84
N LEU A 451 -22.50 0.98 15.44
CA LEU A 451 -21.44 0.91 14.44
C LEU A 451 -21.95 1.43 13.09
N MET A 452 -21.13 2.25 12.45
CA MET A 452 -21.44 2.89 11.17
C MET A 452 -22.74 3.71 11.18
N SER A 453 -23.23 4.15 12.34
CA SER A 453 -24.44 4.97 12.46
C SER A 453 -24.24 6.44 12.05
N ARG A 454 -22.98 6.83 11.77
CA ARG A 454 -22.59 8.19 11.36
C ARG A 454 -21.79 8.21 10.09
N CYS A 455 -21.97 9.27 9.32
CA CYS A 455 -21.21 9.53 8.11
C CYS A 455 -19.73 9.72 8.43
N THR A 456 -18.89 8.80 7.96
CA THR A 456 -17.43 8.85 8.17
C THR A 456 -16.79 10.11 7.57
N LYS A 457 -17.39 10.68 6.52
CA LYS A 457 -16.95 11.91 5.84
C LYS A 457 -17.22 13.18 6.65
N CYS A 458 -18.47 13.41 7.06
CA CYS A 458 -18.90 14.69 7.65
C CYS A 458 -19.46 14.61 9.07
N ASN A 459 -19.54 13.44 9.70
CA ASN A 459 -20.20 13.19 10.99
C ASN A 459 -21.74 13.21 10.98
N GLY A 460 -22.36 13.53 9.84
CA GLY A 460 -23.82 13.59 9.70
C GLY A 460 -24.56 12.27 9.91
N ARG A 461 -25.88 12.36 10.08
CA ARG A 461 -26.76 11.19 10.21
C ARG A 461 -27.19 10.68 8.83
N PHE A 462 -27.72 9.46 8.81
CA PHE A 462 -28.28 8.84 7.62
C PHE A 462 -29.80 8.97 7.58
N ILE A 463 -30.36 8.93 6.37
CA ILE A 463 -31.81 8.76 6.18
C ILE A 463 -32.22 7.44 6.86
N GLN A 464 -33.29 7.48 7.65
CA GLN A 464 -33.73 6.33 8.46
C GLN A 464 -34.21 5.15 7.60
N LYS A 465 -34.70 5.43 6.39
CA LYS A 465 -35.10 4.41 5.42
C LYS A 465 -33.96 4.20 4.40
N PRO A 466 -33.50 2.95 4.20
CA PRO A 466 -32.56 2.67 3.12
C PRO A 466 -33.20 2.97 1.76
N LEU A 467 -32.40 3.49 0.84
CA LEU A 467 -32.76 3.75 -0.54
C LEU A 467 -32.69 2.45 -1.35
N THR A 468 -33.58 2.30 -2.32
CA THR A 468 -33.45 1.22 -3.33
C THR A 468 -32.28 1.52 -4.28
N THR A 469 -31.88 0.52 -5.06
CA THR A 469 -30.85 0.70 -6.10
C THR A 469 -31.19 1.84 -7.04
N GLU A 470 -32.44 1.95 -7.49
CA GLU A 470 -32.89 3.01 -8.41
C GLU A 470 -32.83 4.40 -7.76
N GLU A 471 -33.31 4.52 -6.52
CA GLU A 471 -33.26 5.76 -5.75
C GLU A 471 -31.82 6.19 -5.47
N ALA A 472 -30.95 5.24 -5.12
CA ALA A 472 -29.54 5.50 -4.89
C ALA A 472 -28.83 5.97 -6.16
N VAL A 473 -29.15 5.39 -7.32
CA VAL A 473 -28.59 5.77 -8.62
C VAL A 473 -29.01 7.18 -8.99
N GLU A 474 -30.28 7.53 -8.78
CA GLU A 474 -30.77 8.89 -8.96
C GLU A 474 -30.05 9.88 -8.04
N ALA A 475 -29.95 9.54 -6.75
CA ALA A 475 -29.26 10.36 -5.74
C ALA A 475 -27.74 10.49 -6.00
N ALA A 476 -27.14 9.52 -6.70
CA ALA A 476 -25.72 9.53 -7.04
C ALA A 476 -25.39 10.36 -8.29
N LYS A 477 -26.37 10.66 -9.16
CA LYS A 477 -26.14 11.36 -10.43
C LYS A 477 -25.35 12.66 -10.22
N GLY A 478 -24.19 12.74 -10.88
CA GLY A 478 -23.31 13.92 -10.84
C GLY A 478 -22.52 14.11 -9.54
N PHE A 479 -22.69 13.25 -8.53
CA PHE A 479 -22.03 13.38 -7.22
C PHE A 479 -21.14 12.18 -6.87
N GLN A 480 -21.56 10.96 -7.24
CA GLN A 480 -20.86 9.72 -6.92
C GLN A 480 -21.11 8.69 -8.02
N VAL A 481 -20.10 7.87 -8.35
CA VAL A 481 -20.29 6.73 -9.25
C VAL A 481 -20.59 5.50 -8.41
N ILE A 482 -21.73 4.85 -8.66
CA ILE A 482 -22.07 3.56 -8.08
C ILE A 482 -21.54 2.47 -9.03
N PRO A 483 -20.65 1.57 -8.57
CA PRO A 483 -20.12 0.48 -9.38
C PRO A 483 -21.22 -0.39 -10.00
N ASN A 484 -21.06 -0.75 -11.28
CA ASN A 484 -22.03 -1.55 -12.05
C ASN A 484 -22.29 -2.94 -11.43
N CYS A 485 -21.32 -3.48 -10.68
CA CYS A 485 -21.47 -4.75 -9.97
C CYS A 485 -22.47 -4.72 -8.79
N LEU A 486 -22.91 -3.54 -8.35
CA LEU A 486 -23.85 -3.38 -7.23
C LEU A 486 -25.32 -3.44 -7.65
N PHE A 487 -25.62 -3.19 -8.94
CA PHE A 487 -27.00 -3.13 -9.44
C PHE A 487 -27.69 -4.50 -9.46
N ASN A 488 -26.93 -5.60 -9.54
CA ASN A 488 -27.45 -6.97 -9.55
C ASN A 488 -27.63 -7.57 -8.15
N LYS A 489 -27.36 -6.79 -7.10
CA LYS A 489 -27.49 -7.21 -5.70
C LYS A 489 -28.59 -6.36 -5.09
N ASN A 490 -29.57 -6.98 -4.44
CA ASN A 490 -30.59 -6.28 -3.67
C ASN A 490 -29.94 -5.65 -2.42
N LEU A 491 -29.18 -4.58 -2.61
CA LEU A 491 -28.44 -3.90 -1.57
C LEU A 491 -29.25 -2.73 -1.05
N GLU A 492 -29.15 -2.52 0.25
CA GLU A 492 -29.62 -1.31 0.89
C GLU A 492 -28.55 -0.21 0.78
N PHE A 493 -29.01 1.00 0.46
CA PHE A 493 -28.17 2.19 0.36
C PHE A 493 -28.57 3.20 1.43
N TRP A 494 -27.59 3.86 2.03
CA TRP A 494 -27.81 4.93 3.00
C TRP A 494 -27.16 6.21 2.52
N GLN A 495 -27.94 7.29 2.49
CA GLN A 495 -27.45 8.61 2.15
C GLN A 495 -27.30 9.46 3.41
N CYS A 496 -26.16 10.13 3.52
CA CYS A 496 -25.96 11.14 4.56
C CYS A 496 -26.77 12.39 4.27
N THR A 497 -27.53 12.88 5.25
CA THR A 497 -28.39 14.06 5.12
C THR A 497 -27.63 15.38 4.94
N ASP A 498 -26.36 15.41 5.34
CA ASP A 498 -25.59 16.66 5.42
C ASP A 498 -24.67 16.84 4.21
N CYS A 499 -24.06 15.76 3.73
CA CYS A 499 -23.09 15.81 2.63
C CYS A 499 -23.47 14.95 1.43
N ASN A 500 -24.67 14.35 1.44
CA ASN A 500 -25.23 13.52 0.37
C ASN A 500 -24.38 12.31 -0.03
N GLN A 501 -23.37 11.97 0.78
CA GLN A 501 -22.52 10.80 0.56
C GLN A 501 -23.36 9.52 0.68
N LEU A 502 -23.28 8.67 -0.36
CA LEU A 502 -23.93 7.37 -0.38
C LEU A 502 -22.99 6.28 0.14
N TYR A 503 -23.57 5.39 0.93
CA TYR A 503 -22.99 4.18 1.50
C TYR A 503 -23.92 3.01 1.19
N TRP A 504 -23.38 1.79 1.20
CA TRP A 504 -24.15 0.56 0.98
C TRP A 504 -23.50 -0.59 1.75
N GLU A 505 -24.30 -1.62 2.03
CA GLU A 505 -23.89 -2.81 2.77
C GLU A 505 -23.07 -3.76 1.87
N GLY A 506 -21.89 -3.30 1.47
CA GLY A 506 -20.95 -4.09 0.68
C GLY A 506 -19.87 -4.75 1.52
N THR A 507 -18.94 -5.41 0.85
CA THR A 507 -17.74 -6.01 1.43
C THR A 507 -16.96 -5.02 2.31
N GLN A 508 -16.91 -3.73 1.94
CA GLN A 508 -16.25 -2.67 2.71
C GLN A 508 -16.97 -2.32 4.03
N TYR A 509 -18.30 -2.30 4.04
CA TYR A 509 -19.11 -2.06 5.24
C TYR A 509 -18.85 -3.16 6.28
N HIS A 510 -19.04 -4.43 5.88
CA HIS A 510 -18.78 -5.58 6.75
C HIS A 510 -17.33 -5.62 7.26
N ASN A 511 -16.38 -5.18 6.43
CA ASN A 511 -14.96 -5.08 6.81
C ASN A 511 -14.77 -4.07 7.95
N ALA A 512 -15.41 -2.92 7.81
CA ALA A 512 -15.34 -1.85 8.79
C ALA A 512 -16.02 -2.28 10.09
N VAL A 513 -17.24 -2.83 10.02
CA VAL A 513 -17.99 -3.35 11.18
C VAL A 513 -17.14 -4.38 11.94
N GLN A 514 -16.69 -5.44 11.27
CA GLN A 514 -15.88 -6.48 11.90
C GLN A 514 -14.60 -5.92 12.53
N LYS A 515 -13.89 -5.05 11.81
CA LYS A 515 -12.68 -4.39 12.34
C LYS A 515 -12.97 -3.67 13.66
N PHE A 516 -14.07 -2.93 13.76
CA PHE A 516 -14.38 -2.17 14.98
C PHE A 516 -14.98 -3.05 16.08
N ILE A 517 -15.67 -4.14 15.74
CA ILE A 517 -16.00 -5.21 16.70
C ILE A 517 -14.73 -5.76 17.34
N ASP A 518 -13.72 -6.10 16.54
CA ASP A 518 -12.45 -6.67 17.02
C ASP A 518 -11.62 -5.65 17.82
N VAL A 519 -11.52 -4.42 17.33
CA VAL A 519 -10.76 -3.35 17.99
C VAL A 519 -11.40 -3.00 19.33
N CYS A 520 -12.72 -2.82 19.37
CA CYS A 520 -13.46 -2.46 20.59
C CYS A 520 -13.77 -3.67 21.49
N LYS A 521 -13.45 -4.89 21.06
CA LYS A 521 -13.68 -6.15 21.77
C LYS A 521 -15.14 -6.38 22.17
N LEU A 522 -16.07 -6.03 21.29
CA LEU A 522 -17.50 -6.19 21.57
C LEU A 522 -17.90 -7.67 21.76
N ASN A 523 -17.12 -8.60 21.19
CA ASN A 523 -17.31 -10.05 21.34
C ASN A 523 -16.90 -10.59 22.73
N GLU A 524 -16.16 -9.85 23.55
CA GLU A 524 -15.73 -10.27 24.90
C GLU A 524 -16.71 -9.79 26.00
N GLN A 525 -17.83 -9.14 25.65
CA GLN A 525 -18.79 -8.52 26.59
C GLN A 525 -20.14 -9.26 26.73
N LEU A 526 -20.30 -10.42 26.11
CA LEU A 526 -21.50 -11.28 26.22
C LEU A 526 -21.35 -12.38 27.28
#